data_AF-A0A519BLZ3-F1
#
_entry.id   AF-A0A519BLZ3-F1
#
_cell.length_a   1.000
_cell.length_b   1.000
_cell.length_c   1.000
_cell.angle_alpha   90.00
_cell.angle_beta   90.00
_cell.angle_gamma   90.00
#
_symmetry.space_group_name_H-M   'P 1'
#
loop_
_entity.id
_entity.type
_entity.pdbx_description
1 polymer ?
#
loop_
_entity_poly.entity_id
_entity_poly.type
_entity_poly.pdbx_seq_one_letter_code
_entity_poly.pdbx_strand_id
1 'polypeptide(L)' 'MTSPLIYVLLILIVVGVILWLVNNYIPMASSIKTILNAVVVIVVILWLLEVFGIFTRFHR' A
#
# COMPACT_ATOMS: atom_id res chain seq x y z
N MET A 1 3.58 -10.07 21.29
CA MET A 1 3.96 -8.64 21.32
C MET A 1 4.90 -8.37 20.16
N THR A 2 4.38 -8.24 18.94
CA THR A 2 5.21 -7.87 17.77
C THR A 2 5.33 -6.35 17.74
N SER A 3 6.56 -5.84 17.58
CA SER A 3 6.83 -4.41 17.50
C SER A 3 6.07 -3.79 16.32
N PRO A 4 5.44 -2.62 16.49
CA PRO A 4 4.53 -2.02 15.49
C PRO A 4 5.21 -1.78 14.12
N LEU A 5 6.52 -1.58 14.11
CA LEU A 5 7.32 -1.45 12.88
C LEU A 5 7.35 -2.73 12.03
N ILE A 6 7.44 -3.91 12.65
CA ILE A 6 7.47 -5.19 11.92
C ILE A 6 6.14 -5.41 11.19
N TYR A 7 5.03 -5.03 11.83
CA TYR A 7 3.70 -5.16 11.22
C TYR A 7 3.54 -4.28 9.97
N VAL A 8 4.00 -3.02 10.05
CA VAL A 8 3.95 -2.07 8.92
C VAL A 8 4.81 -2.56 7.76
N LEU A 9 6.01 -3.05 8.06
CA LEU A 9 6.93 -3.59 7.08
C LEU A 9 6.33 -4.83 6.39
N LEU A 10 5.67 -5.70 7.14
CA LEU A 10 4.97 -6.88 6.62
C LEU A 10 3.84 -6.47 5.66
N ILE A 11 3.03 -5.47 6.00
CA ILE A 11 1.96 -4.95 5.14
C ILE A 11 2.52 -4.38 3.84
N LEU A 12 3.59 -3.59 3.89
CA LEU A 12 4.23 -3.04 2.68
C LEU A 12 4.74 -4.15 1.75
N ILE A 13 5.34 -5.21 2.30
CA ILE A 13 5.77 -6.37 1.52
C ILE A 13 4.56 -7.07 0.89
N VAL A 14 3.51 -7.34 1.66
CA VAL A 14 2.30 -8.01 1.15
C VAL A 14 1.65 -7.21 0.02
N VAL A 15 1.46 -5.90 0.19
CA VAL A 15 0.89 -5.02 -0.84
C VAL A 15 1.79 -4.99 -2.08
N GLY A 16 3.11 -4.90 -1.90
CA GLY A 16 4.07 -4.92 -3.01
C GLY A 16 4.04 -6.22 -3.80
N VAL A 17 3.99 -7.38 -3.11
CA VAL A 17 3.88 -8.69 -3.75
C VAL A 17 2.56 -8.83 -4.50
N ILE A 18 1.43 -8.42 -3.91
CA ILE A 18 0.13 -8.46 -4.58
C ILE A 18 0.14 -7.59 -5.84
N LEU A 19 0.64 -6.36 -5.76
CA LEU A 19 0.74 -5.47 -6.91
C LEU A 19 1.61 -6.07 -8.02
N TRP A 20 2.75 -6.67 -7.65
CA TRP A 20 3.64 -7.34 -8.60
C TRP A 20 2.97 -8.53 -9.27
N LEU A 21 2.25 -9.36 -8.52
CA LEU A 21 1.48 -10.49 -9.06
C LEU A 21 0.39 -9.99 -10.03
N VAL A 22 -0.40 -9.01 -9.61
CA VAL A 22 -1.45 -8.42 -10.45
C VAL A 22 -0.86 -7.88 -11.76
N ASN A 23 0.30 -7.22 -11.69
CA ASN A 23 0.94 -6.62 -12.87
C ASN A 23 1.63 -7.64 -13.80
N ASN A 24 2.05 -8.81 -13.29
CA ASN A 24 2.71 -9.85 -14.09
C ASN A 24 1.75 -10.90 -14.65
N TYR A 25 0.74 -11.29 -13.88
CA TYR A 25 -0.12 -12.42 -14.23
C TYR A 25 -1.43 -11.99 -14.90
N ILE A 26 -1.81 -10.72 -14.80
CA ILE A 26 -3.00 -10.18 -15.47
C ILE A 26 -2.54 -9.34 -16.66
N PRO A 27 -2.71 -9.81 -17.92
CA PRO A 27 -2.41 -9.01 -19.08
C PRO A 27 -3.40 -7.84 -19.18
N MET A 28 -2.94 -6.65 -18.79
CA MET A 28 -3.73 -5.41 -18.85
C MET A 28 -3.26 -4.51 -19.99
N ALA A 29 -4.20 -3.75 -20.55
CA ALA A 29 -3.87 -2.63 -21.42
C ALA A 29 -2.98 -1.62 -20.67
N SER A 30 -2.01 -1.01 -21.38
CA SER A 30 -1.00 -0.12 -20.78
C SER A 30 -1.60 1.03 -19.98
N SER A 31 -2.74 1.59 -20.42
CA SER A 31 -3.47 2.64 -19.70
C SER A 31 -3.99 2.19 -18.34
N ILE A 32 -4.52 0.96 -18.25
CA ILE A 32 -5.08 0.41 -17.00
C ILE A 32 -3.95 0.13 -16.00
N LYS A 33 -2.81 -0.38 -16.49
CA LYS A 33 -1.62 -0.63 -15.67
C LYS A 33 -1.13 0.64 -14.97
N THR A 34 -1.09 1.76 -15.68
CA THR A 34 -0.68 3.06 -15.11
C THR A 34 -1.65 3.54 -14.03
N ILE A 35 -2.97 3.44 -14.29
CA ILE A 35 -4.00 3.84 -13.32
C ILE A 35 -3.92 2.98 -12.06
N LEU A 36 -3.85 1.66 -12.21
CA LEU A 36 -3.79 0.73 -11.07
C LEU A 36 -2.55 0.98 -10.20
N ASN A 37 -1.39 1.16 -10.81
CA ASN A 37 -0.17 1.47 -10.06
C ASN A 37 -0.27 2.82 -9.33
N ALA A 38 -0.80 3.86 -10.00
CA ALA A 38 -1.00 5.17 -9.37
C ALA A 38 -1.96 5.09 -8.18
N VAL A 39 -3.10 4.41 -8.34
CA VAL A 39 -4.10 4.23 -7.27
C VAL A 39 -3.49 3.48 -6.09
N VAL A 40 -2.78 2.38 -6.32
CA VAL A 40 -2.17 1.60 -5.23
C VAL A 40 -1.12 2.42 -4.49
N VAL A 41 -0.27 3.17 -5.20
CA VAL A 41 0.71 4.05 -4.56
C VAL A 41 0.03 5.13 -3.71
N ILE A 42 -1.05 5.75 -4.18
CA ILE A 42 -1.81 6.75 -3.41
C ILE A 42 -2.39 6.13 -2.14
N VAL A 43 -3.01 4.95 -2.24
CA VAL A 43 -3.58 4.23 -1.09
C VAL A 43 -2.49 3.90 -0.07
N VAL A 44 -1.32 3.44 -0.51
CA VAL A 44 -0.18 3.15 0.38
C VAL A 44 0.31 4.42 1.09
N ILE A 45 0.38 5.56 0.40
CA ILE A 45 0.77 6.83 1.01
C ILE A 45 -0.24 7.27 2.07
N LEU A 46 -1.55 7.25 1.75
CA LEU A 46 -2.60 7.63 2.69
C LEU A 46 -2.60 6.75 3.94
N TRP A 47 -2.43 5.44 3.75
CA TRP A 47 -2.33 4.47 4.83
C TRP A 47 -1.08 4.70 5.69
N LEU A 48 0.08 4.98 5.08
CA LEU A 48 1.29 5.31 5.82
C LEU A 48 1.10 6.57 6.67
N LEU A 49 0.46 7.62 6.14
CA LEU A 49 0.16 8.84 6.90
C LEU A 49 -0.75 8.57 8.12
N GLU A 50 -1.72 7.65 8.00
CA GLU A 50 -2.53 7.16 9.13
C GLU A 50 -1.69 6.40 10.16
N VAL A 51 -0.86 5.46 9.72
CA VAL A 51 -0.02 4.61 10.57
C VAL A 51 1.02 5.41 11.36
N PHE A 52 1.59 6.45 10.77
CA PHE A 52 2.51 7.36 11.46
C PHE A 52 1.80 8.27 12.48
N GLY A 53 0.47 8.16 12.62
CA GLY A 53 -0.27 8.85 13.67
C GLY A 53 -0.55 10.32 13.38
N ILE A 54 -0.39 10.77 12.12
CA ILE A 54 -0.73 12.13 11.70
C ILE A 54 -2.25 12.34 11.81
N PHE A 55 -3.03 11.29 11.53
CA PHE A 55 -4.49 11.26 11.76
C PHE A 55 -4.88 10.76 13.16
N THR A 56 -4.12 9.82 13.76
CA THR A 56 -4.47 9.22 15.07
C THR A 56 -4.37 10.20 16.24
N ARG A 57 -3.57 11.28 16.13
CA ARG A 57 -3.54 12.36 17.13
C ARG A 57 -4.74 13.32 17.06
N PHE A 58 -5.53 13.28 16.00
CA PHE A 58 -6.65 14.21 15.80
C PHE A 58 -8.01 13.64 16.28
N HIS A 59 -8.13 12.32 16.47
CA HIS A 59 -9.35 11.67 16.96
C HIS A 59 -9.24 11.24 18.44
N ARG A 60 -8.68 12.11 19.29
CA ARG A 60 -8.82 12.06 20.75
C ARG A 60 -9.31 13.40 21.26
#